data_AF-A0A349EI33-F1
#
_entry.id   AF-A0A349EI33-F1
#
_cell.length_a   1.000
_cell.length_b   1.000
_cell.length_c   1.000
_cell.angle_alpha   90.00
_cell.angle_beta   90.00
_cell.angle_gamma   90.00
#
_symmetry.space_group_name_H-M   'P 1'
#
loop_
_entity.id
_entity.type
_entity.pdbx_description
1 polymer ?
#
loop_
_entity_poly.entity_id
_entity_poly.type
_entity_poly.pdbx_seq_one_letter_code
_entity_poly.pdbx_strand_id
1 'polypeptide(L)'
;MNESQTHEHVDHLRFEQEHLQWSSAHLKALAMLRRVEACLYTHEAEIVAHRAEIARHEEALAHGTDHAPLPEVGDHQVMADRHAGESHQRLVAAILALGDLL
;
A
#
# COMPACT_ATOMS: atom_id res chain seq x y z
N MET A 1 -16.94 8.43 51.94
CA MET A 1 -16.95 8.68 50.48
C MET A 1 -18.29 9.28 50.14
N ASN A 2 -18.32 10.43 49.50
CA ASN A 2 -19.57 11.12 49.16
C ASN A 2 -20.12 10.56 47.84
N GLU A 3 -21.44 10.42 47.69
CA GLU A 3 -22.07 9.80 46.51
C GLU A 3 -21.68 10.49 45.17
N SER A 4 -21.43 11.81 45.21
CA SER A 4 -20.89 12.59 44.09
C SER A 4 -19.52 12.10 43.63
N GLN A 5 -18.62 11.79 44.57
CA GLN A 5 -17.25 11.34 44.27
C GLN A 5 -17.24 9.94 43.65
N THR A 6 -18.18 9.08 44.05
CA THR A 6 -18.34 7.76 43.43
C THR A 6 -18.90 7.85 42.02
N HIS A 7 -19.84 8.77 41.76
CA HIS A 7 -20.40 8.97 40.42
C HIS A 7 -19.35 9.56 39.46
N GLU A 8 -18.61 10.58 39.88
CA GLU A 8 -17.51 11.17 39.12
C GLU A 8 -16.43 10.16 38.77
N HIS A 9 -16.11 9.24 39.70
CA HIS A 9 -15.13 8.19 39.45
C HIS A 9 -15.62 7.17 38.40
N VAL A 10 -16.89 6.77 38.46
CA VAL A 10 -17.48 5.86 37.47
C VAL A 10 -17.50 6.51 36.08
N ASP A 11 -17.89 7.78 36.00
CA ASP A 11 -17.88 8.52 34.75
C ASP A 11 -16.45 8.66 34.19
N HIS A 12 -15.47 8.98 35.04
CA HIS A 12 -14.07 9.06 34.63
C HIS A 12 -13.56 7.75 34.03
N LEU A 13 -13.82 6.61 34.70
CA LEU A 13 -13.43 5.29 34.19
C LEU A 13 -14.12 4.95 32.87
N ARG A 14 -15.40 5.30 32.71
CA ARG A 14 -16.12 5.12 31.45
C ARG A 14 -15.47 5.92 30.33
N PHE A 15 -15.18 7.20 30.55
CA PHE A 15 -14.53 8.05 29.56
C PHE A 15 -13.12 7.55 29.20
N GLU A 16 -12.36 7.09 30.17
CA GLU A 16 -11.03 6.52 29.92
C GLU A 16 -11.12 5.25 29.05
N GLN A 17 -12.07 4.36 29.34
CA GLN A 17 -12.31 3.16 28.54
C GLN A 17 -12.75 3.48 27.11
N GLU A 18 -13.70 4.41 26.94
CA GLU A 18 -14.15 4.87 25.62
C GLU A 18 -12.99 5.50 24.83
N HIS A 19 -12.17 6.32 25.49
CA HIS A 19 -11.01 6.94 24.87
C HIS A 19 -9.95 5.91 24.44
N LEU A 20 -9.71 4.87 25.24
CA LEU A 20 -8.80 3.77 24.89
C LEU A 20 -9.34 2.94 23.72
N GLN A 21 -10.64 2.65 23.70
CA GLN A 21 -11.29 1.95 22.58
C GLN A 21 -11.16 2.76 21.29
N TRP A 22 -11.47 4.05 21.35
CA TRP A 22 -11.31 4.97 20.22
C TRP A 22 -9.85 5.03 19.75
N SER A 23 -8.90 5.19 20.68
CA SER A 23 -7.45 5.24 20.36
C SER A 23 -6.99 3.94 19.68
N SER A 24 -7.47 2.78 20.14
CA SER A 24 -7.17 1.49 19.53
C SER A 24 -7.72 1.40 18.10
N ALA A 25 -8.98 1.79 17.88
CA ALA A 25 -9.59 1.81 16.55
C ALA A 25 -8.85 2.76 15.61
N HIS A 26 -8.49 3.95 16.09
CA HIS A 26 -7.73 4.95 15.35
C HIS A 26 -6.36 4.43 14.90
N LEU A 27 -5.60 3.81 15.81
CA LEU A 27 -4.29 3.24 15.49
C LEU A 27 -4.38 2.09 14.48
N LYS A 28 -5.43 1.25 14.57
CA LYS A 28 -5.69 0.20 13.57
C LYS A 28 -5.96 0.78 12.19
N ALA A 29 -6.80 1.81 12.11
CA ALA A 29 -7.07 2.51 10.85
C ALA A 29 -5.78 3.12 10.24
N LEU A 30 -4.96 3.78 11.06
CA LEU A 30 -3.67 4.31 10.63
C LEU A 30 -2.73 3.22 10.10
N ALA A 31 -2.62 2.09 10.80
CA ALA A 31 -1.77 0.98 10.36
C ALA A 31 -2.21 0.42 9.00
N MET A 32 -3.51 0.36 8.74
CA MET A 32 -4.05 -0.05 7.45
C MET A 32 -3.76 0.95 6.34
N LEU A 33 -3.95 2.24 6.58
CA LEU A 33 -3.61 3.29 5.62
C LEU A 33 -2.13 3.23 5.23
N ARG A 34 -1.23 3.03 6.21
CA ARG A 34 0.21 2.87 5.95
C ARG A 34 0.53 1.62 5.12
N ARG A 35 -0.18 0.52 5.35
CA ARG A 35 -0.01 -0.70 4.55
C ARG A 35 -0.45 -0.48 3.10
N VAL A 36 -1.57 0.21 2.88
CA VAL A 36 -2.04 0.54 1.52
C VAL A 36 -1.08 1.50 0.82
N GLU A 37 -0.59 2.52 1.52
CA GLU A 37 0.45 3.44 1.03
C GLU A 37 1.72 2.68 0.58
N ALA A 38 2.18 1.71 1.37
CA ALA A 38 3.33 0.87 0.99
C ALA A 38 3.05 0.02 -0.28
N CYS A 39 1.84 -0.54 -0.41
CA CYS A 39 1.45 -1.26 -1.62
C CYS A 39 1.44 -0.34 -2.85
N LEU A 40 0.94 0.90 -2.72
CA LEU A 40 0.93 1.88 -3.80
C LEU A 40 2.34 2.23 -4.25
N TYR A 41 3.27 2.48 -3.32
CA TYR A 41 4.66 2.75 -3.67
C TYR A 41 5.36 1.57 -4.34
N THR A 42 5.04 0.35 -3.94
CA THR A 42 5.54 -0.87 -4.60
C THR A 42 5.06 -0.91 -6.05
N HIS A 43 3.78 -0.64 -6.29
CA HIS A 43 3.22 -0.64 -7.64
C HIS A 43 3.76 0.50 -8.51
N GLU A 44 3.95 1.70 -7.95
CA GLU A 44 4.55 2.82 -8.68
C GLU A 44 6.00 2.50 -9.10
N ALA A 45 6.76 1.82 -8.25
CA ALA A 45 8.11 1.36 -8.59
C ALA A 45 8.10 0.34 -9.75
N GLU A 46 7.13 -0.58 -9.79
CA GLU A 46 6.93 -1.50 -10.91
C GLU A 46 6.61 -0.72 -12.21
N ILE A 47 5.71 0.27 -12.17
CA ILE A 47 5.38 1.13 -13.31
C ILE A 47 6.61 1.87 -13.84
N VAL A 48 7.41 2.46 -12.95
CA VAL A 48 8.63 3.18 -13.32
C VAL A 48 9.65 2.23 -13.97
N ALA A 49 9.80 1.01 -13.46
CA ALA A 49 10.66 -0.01 -14.07
C ALA A 49 10.21 -0.37 -15.49
N HIS A 50 8.91 -0.54 -15.71
CA HIS A 50 8.36 -0.78 -17.05
C HIS A 50 8.59 0.40 -17.99
N ARG A 51 8.39 1.63 -17.53
CA ARG A 51 8.67 2.84 -18.35
C ARG A 51 10.13 2.90 -18.78
N ALA A 52 11.06 2.55 -17.90
CA ALA A 52 12.48 2.51 -18.22
C ALA A 52 12.81 1.44 -19.28
N GLU A 53 12.12 0.29 -19.24
CA GLU A 53 12.26 -0.76 -20.25
C GLU A 53 11.71 -0.32 -21.61
N ILE A 54 10.52 0.29 -21.63
CA ILE A 54 9.93 0.87 -22.85
C ILE A 54 10.89 1.88 -23.48
N ALA A 55 11.49 2.77 -22.69
CA ALA A 55 12.47 3.73 -23.18
C ALA A 55 13.70 3.05 -23.82
N ARG A 56 14.21 1.95 -23.23
CA ARG A 56 15.31 1.16 -23.82
C ARG A 56 14.90 0.53 -25.15
N HIS A 57 13.66 0.06 -25.28
CA HIS A 57 13.15 -0.48 -26.54
C HIS A 57 13.00 0.56 -27.62
N GLU A 58 12.44 1.71 -27.27
CA GLU A 58 12.26 2.82 -28.21
C GLU A 58 13.62 3.28 -28.75
N GLU A 59 14.63 3.37 -27.87
CA GLU A 59 16.01 3.65 -28.26
C GLU A 59 16.57 2.59 -29.22
N ALA A 60 16.39 1.30 -28.90
CA ALA A 60 16.85 0.21 -29.74
C ALA A 60 16.15 0.16 -31.12
N LEU A 61 14.87 0.54 -31.18
CA LEU A 61 14.12 0.65 -32.43
C LEU A 61 14.57 1.86 -33.27
N ALA A 62 14.88 2.98 -32.63
CA ALA A 62 15.28 4.22 -33.30
C ALA A 62 16.74 4.18 -33.79
N HIS A 63 17.63 3.52 -33.05
CA HIS A 63 19.07 3.61 -33.24
C HIS A 63 19.79 2.25 -33.38
N GLY A 64 19.06 1.14 -33.39
CA GLY A 64 19.65 -0.20 -33.39
C GLY A 64 20.40 -0.49 -32.08
N THR A 65 21.50 -1.24 -32.14
CA THR A 65 22.32 -1.55 -30.95
C THR A 65 23.44 -0.55 -30.69
N ASP A 66 23.51 0.55 -31.44
CA ASP A 66 24.63 1.49 -31.40
C ASP A 66 24.70 2.31 -30.08
N HIS A 67 23.58 2.39 -29.34
CA HIS A 67 23.48 3.20 -28.11
C HIS A 67 23.09 2.41 -26.86
N ALA A 68 22.50 1.21 -27.02
CA ALA A 68 22.22 0.29 -25.92
C ALA A 68 22.15 -1.16 -26.42
N PRO A 69 22.61 -2.15 -25.62
CA PRO A 69 22.41 -3.55 -25.96
C PRO A 69 20.92 -3.90 -25.99
N LEU A 70 20.53 -4.76 -26.94
CA LEU A 70 19.19 -5.34 -26.98
C LEU A 70 18.87 -6.04 -25.63
N PRO A 71 17.67 -5.85 -25.06
CA PRO A 71 17.26 -6.60 -23.89
C PRO A 71 17.33 -8.11 -24.15
N GLU A 72 17.67 -8.89 -23.11
CA GLU A 72 17.78 -10.33 -23.25
C GLU A 72 16.41 -10.96 -23.51
N VAL A 73 16.39 -12.01 -24.35
CA VAL A 73 15.18 -12.80 -24.61
C VAL A 73 14.76 -13.48 -23.31
N GLY A 74 13.79 -12.88 -22.61
CA GLY A 74 13.30 -13.36 -21.30
C GLY A 74 13.03 -12.25 -20.30
N ASP A 75 13.60 -11.06 -20.47
CA ASP A 75 13.36 -9.91 -19.58
C ASP A 75 11.87 -9.54 -19.51
N HIS A 76 11.16 -9.62 -20.66
CA HIS A 76 9.71 -9.43 -20.70
C HIS A 76 8.94 -10.50 -19.96
N GLN A 77 9.40 -11.76 -20.00
CA GLN A 77 8.72 -12.84 -19.30
C GLN A 77 8.88 -12.65 -17.79
N VAL A 78 10.09 -12.28 -17.33
CA VAL A 78 10.37 -12.01 -15.91
C VAL A 78 9.63 -10.77 -15.41
N MET A 79 9.56 -9.70 -16.21
CA MET A 79 8.77 -8.51 -15.86
C MET A 79 7.27 -8.77 -15.93
N ALA A 80 6.80 -9.50 -16.94
CA ALA A 80 5.41 -9.92 -17.05
C ALA A 80 5.02 -10.80 -15.86
N ASP A 81 5.85 -11.75 -15.44
CA ASP A 81 5.61 -12.61 -14.28
C ASP A 81 5.63 -11.81 -12.97
N ARG A 82 6.48 -10.79 -12.84
CA ARG A 82 6.46 -9.84 -11.70
C ARG A 82 5.21 -8.98 -11.68
N HIS A 83 4.71 -8.57 -12.84
CA HIS A 83 3.50 -7.76 -12.98
C HIS A 83 2.23 -8.62 -13.05
N ALA A 84 2.35 -9.92 -13.28
CA ALA A 84 1.25 -10.83 -13.57
C ALA A 84 0.38 -10.96 -12.33
N GLY A 85 -0.77 -10.28 -12.36
CA GLY A 85 -1.94 -10.53 -11.53
C GLY A 85 -1.76 -10.26 -10.04
N GLU A 86 -0.81 -10.90 -9.36
CA GLU A 86 -0.67 -10.94 -7.92
C GLU A 86 -0.35 -9.58 -7.29
N SER A 87 0.51 -8.74 -7.89
CA SER A 87 0.74 -7.37 -7.37
C SER A 87 -0.49 -6.49 -7.49
N HIS A 88 -1.16 -6.52 -8.64
CA HIS A 88 -2.37 -5.73 -8.87
C HIS A 88 -3.57 -6.23 -8.04
N GLN A 89 -3.77 -7.55 -7.96
CA GLN A 89 -4.81 -8.17 -7.13
C GLN A 89 -4.56 -7.91 -5.64
N ARG A 90 -3.30 -7.95 -5.17
CA ARG A 90 -2.97 -7.57 -3.79
C ARG A 90 -3.26 -6.10 -3.51
N LEU A 91 -3.00 -5.21 -4.47
CA LEU A 91 -3.34 -3.79 -4.33
C LEU A 91 -4.86 -3.59 -4.27
N VAL A 92 -5.62 -4.18 -5.21
CA VAL A 92 -7.08 -4.12 -5.23
C VAL A 92 -7.68 -4.70 -3.94
N ALA A 93 -7.19 -5.86 -3.48
CA ALA A 93 -7.62 -6.45 -2.21
C ALA A 93 -7.29 -5.55 -1.01
N ALA A 94 -6.13 -4.89 -1.01
CA ALA A 94 -5.75 -3.95 0.04
C ALA A 94 -6.66 -2.70 0.07
N ILE A 95 -7.08 -2.21 -1.10
CA ILE A 95 -8.02 -1.09 -1.24
C ILE A 95 -9.43 -1.51 -0.82
N LEU A 96 -9.93 -2.66 -1.26
CA LEU A 96 -11.26 -3.17 -0.89
C LEU A 96 -11.37 -3.42 0.62
N ALA A 97 -10.30 -3.94 1.24
CA ALA A 97 -10.24 -4.10 2.69
C ALA A 97 -10.35 -2.77 3.47
N LEU A 98 -10.08 -1.61 2.85
CA LEU A 98 -10.38 -0.31 3.47
C LEU A 98 -11.89 -0.01 3.45
N GLY A 99 -12.59 -0.44 2.40
CA GLY A 99 -14.03 -0.20 2.23
C GLY A 99 -14.90 -1.00 3.20
N ASP A 100 -14.48 -2.21 3.58
CA ASP A 100 -15.22 -3.09 4.52
C ASP A 100 -15.16 -2.62 5.99
N LEU A 101 -14.39 -1.57 6.28
CA LEU A 101 -14.16 -1.03 7.63
C LEU A 101 -14.75 0.37 7.86
N LEU A 102 -15.35 0.96 6.83
CA LEU A 102 -16.10 2.22 6.87
C LEU A 102 -17.61 1.94 6.92
#